data_AF-A0A661QZJ7-F1
#
_entry.id   AF-A0A661QZJ7-F1
#
_cell.length_a   1.000
_cell.length_b   1.000
_cell.length_c   1.000
_cell.angle_alpha   90.00
_cell.angle_beta   90.00
_cell.angle_gamma   90.00
#
_symmetry.space_group_name_H-M   'P 1'
#
loop_
_entity.id
_entity.type
_entity.pdbx_description
1 polymer ?
#
loop_
_entity_poly.entity_id
_entity_poly.type
_entity_poly.pdbx_seq_one_letter_code
_entity_poly.pdbx_strand_id
1 'polypeptide(L)'
;MFSVIKIASETLTEQYNPSLFNYFYETYPQGFLVAEKAHKIIGFIVGVKTSINSARILMLSVSKPYIKQKIGSTLLKQFIEQITKEYV
;
A
#
# COMPACT_ATOMS: atom_id res chain seq x y z
N MET A 1 -0.28 -8.20 8.54
CA MET A 1 -1.33 -8.36 7.50
C MET A 1 -2.73 -7.93 7.97
N PHE A 2 -3.27 -8.47 9.07
CA PHE A 2 -4.65 -8.16 9.53
C PHE A 2 -5.00 -6.67 9.63
N SER A 3 -4.08 -5.83 10.13
CA SER A 3 -4.31 -4.38 10.22
C SER A 3 -4.52 -3.71 8.86
N VAL A 4 -3.84 -4.18 7.82
CA VAL A 4 -3.97 -3.65 6.45
C VAL A 4 -5.34 -4.00 5.88
N ILE A 5 -5.75 -5.26 6.01
CA ILE A 5 -7.08 -5.74 5.58
C ILE A 5 -8.18 -4.96 6.30
N LYS A 6 -8.03 -4.76 7.61
CA LYS A 6 -8.97 -3.96 8.41
C LYS A 6 -9.08 -2.54 7.86
N ILE A 7 -7.96 -1.83 7.66
CA ILE A 7 -7.99 -0.47 7.10
C ILE A 7 -8.67 -0.47 5.73
N ALA A 8 -8.35 -1.42 4.84
CA ALA A 8 -8.98 -1.53 3.53
C ALA A 8 -10.50 -1.63 3.66
N SER A 9 -11.01 -2.55 4.51
CA SER A 9 -12.45 -2.74 4.73
C SER A 9 -13.17 -1.52 5.32
N GLU A 10 -12.47 -0.68 6.10
CA GLU A 10 -13.05 0.49 6.75
C GLU A 10 -13.05 1.75 5.87
N THR A 11 -12.25 1.76 4.80
CA THR A 11 -11.90 2.98 4.05
C THR A 11 -12.10 2.88 2.54
N LEU A 12 -12.05 1.68 1.97
CA LEU A 12 -12.29 1.43 0.56
C LEU A 12 -13.70 0.89 0.38
N THR A 13 -14.33 1.24 -0.75
CA THR A 13 -15.70 0.81 -1.06
C THR A 13 -15.76 -0.63 -1.58
N GLU A 14 -14.68 -1.12 -2.19
CA GLU A 14 -14.62 -2.48 -2.70
C GLU A 14 -14.39 -3.51 -1.59
N GLN A 15 -15.05 -4.66 -1.73
CA GLN A 15 -14.82 -5.80 -0.85
C GLN A 15 -13.67 -6.64 -1.39
N TYR A 16 -12.51 -6.57 -0.73
CA TYR A 16 -11.33 -7.35 -1.10
C TYR A 16 -11.29 -8.67 -0.35
N ASN A 17 -11.06 -9.78 -1.07
CA ASN A 17 -10.76 -11.06 -0.45
C ASN A 17 -9.41 -10.97 0.30
N PRO A 18 -9.34 -11.32 1.60
CA PRO A 18 -8.09 -11.33 2.38
C PRO A 18 -6.90 -12.01 1.69
N SER A 19 -7.14 -13.08 0.94
CA SER A 19 -6.09 -13.83 0.23
C SER A 19 -5.37 -12.99 -0.83
N LEU A 20 -6.02 -11.95 -1.39
CA LEU A 20 -5.39 -11.06 -2.37
C LEU A 20 -4.22 -10.28 -1.77
N PHE A 21 -4.31 -9.89 -0.49
CA PHE A 21 -3.22 -9.16 0.16
C PHE A 21 -1.97 -10.01 0.30
N ASN A 22 -2.12 -11.30 0.66
CA ASN A 22 -1.01 -12.24 0.70
C ASN A 22 -0.43 -12.46 -0.70
N TYR A 23 -1.29 -12.68 -1.70
CA TYR A 23 -0.85 -12.83 -3.09
C TYR A 23 -0.02 -11.65 -3.57
N PHE A 24 -0.46 -10.41 -3.33
CA PHE A 24 0.31 -9.22 -3.74
C PHE A 24 1.62 -9.07 -2.98
N TYR A 25 1.63 -9.40 -1.68
CA TYR A 25 2.85 -9.39 -0.88
C TYR A 25 3.87 -10.43 -1.37
N GLU A 26 3.41 -11.63 -1.72
CA GLU A 26 4.27 -12.70 -2.24
C GLU A 26 4.75 -12.41 -3.67
N THR A 27 3.90 -11.81 -4.51
CA THR A 27 4.21 -11.50 -5.91
C THR A 27 5.22 -10.37 -6.03
N TYR A 28 5.04 -9.29 -5.27
CA TYR A 28 5.92 -8.13 -5.33
C TYR A 28 5.99 -7.42 -3.96
N PRO A 29 6.76 -7.96 -3.01
CA PRO A 29 6.82 -7.44 -1.64
C PRO A 29 7.30 -5.99 -1.57
N GLN A 30 8.16 -5.57 -2.52
CA GLN A 30 8.68 -4.19 -2.60
C GLN A 30 7.58 -3.17 -2.92
N GLY A 31 6.49 -3.59 -3.56
CA GLY A 31 5.33 -2.74 -3.83
C GLY A 31 4.34 -2.65 -2.67
N PHE A 32 4.62 -3.32 -1.56
CA PHE A 32 3.75 -3.38 -0.39
C PHE A 32 4.36 -2.59 0.76
N LEU A 33 3.99 -1.31 0.88
CA LEU A 33 4.50 -0.43 1.94
C LEU A 33 3.41 -0.13 2.97
N VAL A 34 3.83 -0.01 4.23
CA VAL A 34 2.95 0.35 5.35
C VAL A 34 3.47 1.60 6.04
N ALA A 35 2.56 2.44 6.51
CA ALA A 35 2.86 3.54 7.41
C ALA A 35 2.58 3.09 8.84
N GLU A 36 3.60 3.17 9.69
CA GLU A 36 3.52 2.80 11.11
C GLU A 36 3.68 4.04 11.99
N LYS A 37 2.87 4.13 13.05
CA LYS A 37 3.00 5.14 14.11
C LYS A 37 2.68 4.50 15.45
N ALA A 38 3.63 4.58 16.39
CA ALA A 38 3.51 3.99 17.72
C ALA A 38 3.09 2.50 17.68
N HIS A 39 3.83 1.68 16.91
CA HIS A 39 3.58 0.24 16.75
C HIS A 39 2.23 -0.14 16.12
N LYS A 40 1.56 0.82 15.48
CA LYS A 40 0.29 0.61 14.79
C LYS A 40 0.43 0.96 13.32
N ILE A 41 0.01 0.04 12.45
CA ILE A 41 -0.18 0.33 11.03
C ILE A 41 -1.38 1.27 10.91
N ILE A 42 -1.15 2.44 10.30
CA ILE A 42 -2.14 3.52 10.14
C ILE A 42 -2.43 3.85 8.67
N GLY A 43 -1.70 3.25 7.74
CA GLY A 43 -1.93 3.38 6.31
C GLY A 43 -1.08 2.39 5.53
N PHE A 44 -1.39 2.22 4.26
CA PHE A 44 -0.66 1.31 3.39
C PHE A 44 -0.83 1.70 1.92
N ILE A 45 0.09 1.21 1.10
CA ILE A 45 0.01 1.22 -0.36
C ILE A 45 0.40 -0.17 -0.87
N VAL A 46 -0.38 -0.69 -1.80
CA VAL A 46 -0.09 -1.92 -2.54
C VAL A 46 -0.04 -1.56 -4.01
N GLY A 47 1.09 -1.84 -4.65
CA GLY A 47 1.20 -1.78 -6.10
C GLY A 47 2.01 -2.94 -6.64
N VAL A 48 1.92 -3.12 -7.95
CA VAL A 48 2.56 -4.20 -8.70
C VAL A 48 3.23 -3.64 -9.95
N LYS A 49 4.29 -4.29 -10.40
CA LYS A 49 4.86 -4.03 -11.74
C LYS A 49 3.92 -4.58 -12.80
N THR A 50 3.60 -3.76 -13.80
CA THR A 50 2.77 -4.16 -14.95
C THR A 50 3.61 -4.36 -16.21
N SER A 51 4.79 -3.75 -16.30
CA SER A 51 5.79 -4.00 -17.33
C SER A 51 7.18 -3.55 -16.86
N ILE A 52 8.18 -3.68 -17.72
CA ILE A 52 9.54 -3.17 -17.49
C ILE A 52 9.59 -1.67 -17.22
N ASN A 53 8.58 -0.87 -17.61
CA ASN A 53 8.60 0.58 -17.42
C ASN A 53 7.31 1.11 -16.78
N SER A 54 6.48 0.24 -16.20
CA SER A 54 5.20 0.65 -15.62
C SER A 54 4.85 -0.14 -14.38
N ALA A 55 4.22 0.55 -13.44
CA ALA A 55 3.65 -0.04 -12.24
C ALA A 55 2.22 0.49 -12.05
N ARG A 56 1.40 -0.29 -11.37
CA ARG A 56 0.03 0.06 -11.03
C ARG A 56 -0.15 0.05 -9.51
N ILE A 57 -0.70 1.12 -8.98
CA ILE A 57 -1.20 1.16 -7.61
C ILE A 57 -2.55 0.46 -7.61
N LEU A 58 -2.65 -0.60 -6.82
CA LEU A 58 -3.88 -1.37 -6.66
C LEU A 58 -4.72 -0.83 -5.51
N MET A 59 -4.08 -0.49 -4.40
CA MET A 59 -4.72 0.03 -3.20
C MET A 59 -3.83 1.09 -2.54
N LEU A 60 -4.43 2.18 -2.09
CA LEU A 60 -3.78 3.19 -1.26
C LEU A 60 -4.82 3.67 -0.24
N SER A 61 -4.52 3.52 1.05
CA SER A 61 -5.43 4.01 2.08
C SER A 61 -4.73 4.38 3.38
N VAL A 62 -5.37 5.27 4.14
CA VAL A 62 -4.96 5.73 5.46
C VAL A 62 -6.18 5.65 6.37
N SER A 63 -5.99 5.12 7.58
CA SER A 63 -7.03 5.04 8.60
C SER A 63 -7.61 6.42 8.90
N LYS A 64 -8.94 6.51 9.04
CA LYS A 64 -9.70 7.78 9.14
C LYS A 64 -9.15 8.79 10.17
N PRO A 65 -8.70 8.41 11.38
CA PRO A 65 -8.15 9.36 12.34
C PRO A 65 -6.82 10.00 11.91
N TYR A 66 -6.15 9.45 10.89
CA TYR A 66 -4.82 9.85 10.45
C TYR A 66 -4.80 10.52 9.06
N ILE A 67 -5.96 10.74 8.44
CA ILE A 67 -6.05 11.44 7.15
C ILE A 67 -5.63 12.91 7.28
N LYS A 68 -5.35 13.57 6.14
CA LYS A 68 -4.88 14.97 6.07
C LYS A 68 -3.55 15.25 6.81
N GLN A 69 -2.82 14.20 7.23
CA GLN A 69 -1.48 14.30 7.84
C GLN A 69 -0.34 13.96 6.86
N LYS A 70 -0.58 14.11 5.54
CA LYS A 70 0.37 13.79 4.45
C LYS A 70 0.83 12.32 4.34
N ILE A 71 0.30 11.40 5.14
CA ILE A 71 0.70 9.98 5.15
C ILE A 71 0.54 9.32 3.77
N GLY A 72 -0.61 9.50 3.12
CA GLY A 72 -0.85 8.92 1.79
C GLY A 72 0.12 9.45 0.74
N SER A 73 0.43 10.76 0.80
CA SER A 73 1.43 11.38 -0.07
C SER A 73 2.84 10.83 0.18
N THR A 74 3.21 10.61 1.45
CA THR A 74 4.50 10.01 1.81
C THR A 74 4.60 8.56 1.32
N LEU A 75 3.54 7.75 1.50
CA LEU A 75 3.48 6.37 0.99
C LEU A 75 3.65 6.33 -0.53
N LEU A 76 2.91 7.19 -1.25
CA LEU A 76 3.02 7.31 -2.70
C LEU A 76 4.43 7.68 -3.14
N LYS A 77 5.03 8.69 -2.49
CA LYS A 77 6.39 9.13 -2.81
C LYS A 77 7.41 7.99 -2.62
N GLN A 78 7.35 7.29 -1.47
CA GLN A 78 8.23 6.16 -1.20
C GLN A 78 8.03 5.00 -2.18
N PHE A 79 6.79 4.73 -2.58
CA PHE A 79 6.49 3.72 -3.59
C PHE A 79 7.12 4.05 -4.95
N ILE A 80 7.00 5.32 -5.39
CA ILE A 80 7.63 5.79 -6.64
C ILE A 80 9.15 5.68 -6.56
N GLU A 81 9.75 6.13 -5.44
CA GLU A 81 11.20 6.01 -5.21
C GLU A 81 11.66 4.55 -5.24
N GLN A 82 10.92 3.65 -4.59
CA GLN A 82 11.23 2.22 -4.55
C GLN A 82 11.23 1.60 -5.94
N ILE A 83 10.18 1.85 -6.73
CA ILE A 83 10.06 1.31 -8.08
C ILE A 83 11.11 1.89 -9.02
N THR A 84 11.43 3.18 -8.89
CA THR A 84 12.40 3.85 -9.78
C THR A 84 13.80 3.28 -9.59
N LYS A 85 14.18 2.91 -8.36
CA LYS A 85 15.47 2.24 -8.08
C LYS A 85 15.63 0.91 -8.81
N GLU A 86 14.53 0.24 -9.15
CA GLU A 86 14.57 -1.05 -9.84
C GLU A 86 14.62 -0.92 -11.37
N TYR A 87 14.57 0.31 -11.91
CA TYR A 87 14.71 0.60 -13.34
C TYR A 87 16.07 1.21 -13.71
N VAL A 88 16.95 1.42 -12.73
CA VAL A 88 18.34 1.89 -12.89
C VAL A 88 19.27 0.69 -12.81
#